data_AF-A0A1F8QXL6-F1
#
_entry.id   AF-A0A1F8QXL6-F1
#
_cell.length_a   1.000
_cell.length_b   1.000
_cell.length_c   1.000
_cell.angle_alpha   90.00
_cell.angle_beta   90.00
_cell.angle_gamma   90.00
#
_symmetry.space_group_name_H-M   'P 1'
#
loop_
_entity.id
_entity.type
_entity.pdbx_description
1 polymer ?
#
loop_
_entity_poly.entity_id
_entity_poly.type
_entity_poly.pdbx_seq_one_letter_code
_entity_poly.pdbx_strand_id
1 'polypeptide(L)'
;MLLFLLGGTMATTGEWKLVEWMEAENECPDWLKGFDWSMLDVGAVEQRFFDDLSDAVAPFLLNKTKAELFDWALRYELFLAPVSDIRDVVANPQLRSRDFWVRLPHPELDDTITYPGPFAKLSETPATLRRRAPLIGEHNPEVYGGELGFSVERMSALRRAGVI
;
A
#
# COMPACT_ATOMS: atom_id res chain seq x y z
N MET A 1 -0.94 13.67 -4.98
CA MET A 1 -0.15 12.62 -5.67
C MET A 1 1.30 12.75 -5.23
N LEU A 2 2.13 11.74 -5.46
CA LEU A 2 3.57 11.80 -5.29
C LEU A 2 4.21 11.53 -6.66
N LEU A 3 4.86 12.54 -7.22
CA LEU A 3 5.64 12.43 -8.45
C LEU A 3 7.09 12.13 -8.08
N PHE A 4 7.64 11.07 -8.64
CA PHE A 4 9.07 10.80 -8.57
C PHE A 4 9.70 11.19 -9.89
N LEU A 5 10.74 12.02 -9.82
CA LEU A 5 11.53 12.37 -10.99
C LEU A 5 12.60 11.31 -11.20
N LEU A 6 12.65 10.80 -12.42
CA LEU A 6 13.80 10.05 -12.90
C LEU A 6 14.55 10.92 -13.90
N GLY A 7 15.87 10.92 -13.79
CA GLY A 7 16.76 11.67 -14.67
C GLY A 7 17.81 10.77 -15.31
N GLY A 8 18.58 11.33 -16.24
CA GLY A 8 19.65 10.60 -16.89
C GLY A 8 19.11 9.46 -17.75
N THR A 9 19.83 8.33 -17.73
CA THR A 9 19.42 7.10 -18.43
C THR A 9 18.19 6.43 -17.84
N MET A 10 17.70 6.88 -16.68
CA MET A 10 16.49 6.40 -16.03
C MET A 10 15.25 7.24 -16.34
N ALA A 11 15.41 8.38 -17.03
CA ALA A 11 14.27 9.19 -17.48
C ALA A 11 13.30 8.33 -18.31
N THR A 12 12.01 8.45 -18.03
CA THR A 12 10.99 7.63 -18.68
C THR A 12 10.32 8.40 -19.81
N THR A 13 9.61 7.70 -20.69
CA THR A 13 8.76 8.39 -21.68
C THR A 13 7.67 9.26 -21.02
N GLY A 14 7.37 9.02 -19.75
CA GLY A 14 6.35 9.69 -18.97
C GLY A 14 6.59 11.18 -18.75
N GLU A 15 7.84 11.62 -18.50
CA GLU A 15 8.15 13.03 -18.28
C GLU A 15 7.84 13.87 -19.53
N TRP A 16 8.25 13.42 -20.72
CA TRP A 16 7.90 14.09 -21.98
C TRP A 16 6.39 14.08 -22.25
N LYS A 17 5.72 12.96 -21.96
CA LYS A 17 4.26 12.86 -22.14
C LYS A 17 3.49 13.78 -21.20
N LEU A 18 4.01 14.04 -20.00
CA LEU A 18 3.42 14.98 -19.06
C LEU A 18 3.51 16.41 -19.62
N VAL A 19 4.67 16.78 -20.17
CA VAL A 19 4.86 18.08 -20.83
C VAL A 19 3.93 18.22 -22.02
N GLU A 20 3.83 17.23 -22.91
CA GLU A 20 2.89 17.24 -24.04
C GLU A 20 1.44 17.42 -23.57
N TRP A 21 1.04 16.78 -22.47
CA TRP A 21 -0.30 16.89 -21.92
C TRP A 21 -0.58 18.29 -21.35
N MET A 22 0.37 18.83 -20.59
CA MET A 22 0.29 20.21 -20.09
C MET A 22 0.26 21.23 -21.23
N GLU A 23 1.02 21.01 -22.31
CA GLU A 23 1.01 21.87 -23.49
C GLU A 23 -0.34 21.84 -24.20
N ALA A 24 -0.92 20.66 -24.40
CA ALA A 24 -2.23 20.49 -25.02
C ALA A 24 -3.36 21.22 -24.26
N GLU A 25 -3.23 21.36 -22.93
CA GLU A 25 -4.17 22.08 -22.08
C GLU A 25 -3.79 23.56 -21.85
N ASN A 26 -2.72 24.06 -22.48
CA ASN A 26 -2.16 25.41 -22.29
C ASN A 26 -1.75 25.72 -20.85
N GLU A 27 -1.36 24.71 -20.07
CA GLU A 27 -0.88 24.83 -18.69
C GLU A 27 0.63 24.58 -18.56
N CYS A 28 1.36 24.33 -19.66
CA CYS A 28 2.81 24.13 -19.63
C CYS A 28 3.60 25.46 -19.69
N PRO A 29 4.49 25.74 -18.73
CA PRO A 29 5.36 26.91 -18.79
C PRO A 29 6.47 26.75 -19.83
N ASP A 30 6.90 27.85 -20.45
CA ASP A 30 7.82 27.82 -21.60
C ASP A 30 9.17 27.18 -21.31
N TRP A 31 9.68 27.30 -20.08
CA TRP A 31 10.96 26.69 -19.70
C TRP A 31 10.93 25.16 -19.69
N LEU A 32 9.73 24.57 -19.51
CA LEU A 32 9.56 23.13 -19.39
C LEU A 32 9.38 22.43 -20.75
N LYS A 33 8.82 23.13 -21.75
CA LYS A 33 8.53 22.62 -23.12
C LYS A 33 9.77 22.08 -23.85
N GLY A 34 10.95 22.58 -23.50
CA GLY A 34 12.23 22.18 -24.10
C GLY A 34 13.21 21.58 -23.10
N PHE A 35 12.76 21.22 -21.90
CA PHE A 35 13.65 20.70 -20.87
C PHE A 35 14.20 19.32 -21.27
N ASP A 36 15.52 19.16 -21.24
CA ASP A 36 16.18 17.89 -21.56
C ASP A 36 16.25 16.98 -20.32
N TRP A 37 15.20 16.19 -20.13
CA TRP A 37 15.09 15.22 -19.05
C TRP A 37 16.20 14.15 -19.06
N SER A 38 16.80 13.86 -20.21
CA SER A 38 17.88 12.87 -20.34
C SER A 38 19.20 13.35 -19.75
N MET A 39 19.36 14.66 -19.57
CA MET A 39 20.56 15.29 -19.00
C MET A 39 20.37 15.67 -17.53
N LEU A 40 19.19 15.43 -16.96
CA LEU A 40 18.89 15.71 -15.56
C LEU A 40 19.65 14.74 -14.65
N ASP A 41 20.59 15.25 -13.86
CA ASP A 41 21.17 14.51 -12.72
C ASP A 41 20.43 14.86 -11.44
N VAL A 42 19.47 14.00 -11.05
CA VAL A 42 18.63 14.19 -9.86
C VAL A 42 19.46 14.27 -8.57
N GLY A 43 20.67 13.71 -8.54
CA GLY A 43 21.56 13.78 -7.38
C GLY A 43 22.34 15.09 -7.26
N ALA A 44 22.41 15.88 -8.34
CA ALA A 44 23.20 17.10 -8.41
C ALA A 44 22.37 18.38 -8.60
N VAL A 45 21.06 18.28 -8.86
CA VAL A 45 20.19 19.46 -8.98
C VAL A 45 19.94 20.14 -7.64
N GLU A 46 19.82 21.46 -7.67
CA GLU A 46 19.49 22.28 -6.51
C GLU A 46 18.02 22.13 -6.10
N GLN A 47 17.70 22.31 -4.82
CA GLN A 47 16.33 22.28 -4.29
C GLN A 47 15.39 23.20 -5.09
N ARG A 48 15.89 24.37 -5.50
CA ARG A 48 15.12 25.35 -6.27
C ARG A 48 14.54 24.79 -7.56
N PHE A 49 15.23 23.86 -8.22
CA PHE A 49 14.70 23.21 -9.42
C PHE A 49 13.45 22.38 -9.11
N PHE A 50 13.44 21.64 -7.99
CA PHE A 50 12.27 20.88 -7.56
C PHE A 50 11.11 21.81 -7.17
N ASP A 51 11.41 22.94 -6.54
CA ASP A 51 10.40 23.94 -6.19
C ASP A 51 9.77 24.54 -7.46
N ASP A 52 10.59 24.98 -8.41
CA ASP A 52 10.14 25.53 -9.71
C ASP A 52 9.33 24.50 -10.51
N LEU A 53 9.75 23.23 -10.52
CA LEU A 53 9.00 22.16 -11.17
C LEU A 53 7.68 21.83 -10.46
N SER A 54 7.69 21.80 -9.12
CA SER A 54 6.49 21.59 -8.32
C SER A 54 5.48 22.71 -8.56
N ASP A 55 5.92 23.96 -8.57
CA ASP A 55 5.06 25.12 -8.84
C ASP A 55 4.48 25.10 -10.25
N ALA A 56 5.21 24.56 -11.22
CA ALA A 56 4.73 24.36 -12.59
C ALA A 56 3.70 23.22 -12.71
N VAL A 57 3.98 22.06 -12.10
CA VAL A 57 3.22 20.82 -12.33
C VAL A 57 2.05 20.65 -11.35
N ALA A 58 2.19 21.12 -10.10
CA ALA A 58 1.17 20.90 -9.08
C ALA A 58 -0.21 21.50 -9.43
N PRO A 59 -0.33 22.74 -9.95
CA PRO A 59 -1.62 23.29 -10.35
C PRO A 59 -2.34 22.43 -11.39
N PHE A 60 -1.59 21.93 -12.39
CA PHE A 60 -2.12 21.06 -13.43
C PHE A 60 -2.64 19.73 -12.89
N LEU A 61 -1.90 19.13 -11.95
CA LEU A 61 -2.33 17.88 -11.30
C LEU A 61 -3.52 18.08 -10.37
N LEU A 62 -3.67 19.26 -9.75
CA LEU A 62 -4.79 19.56 -8.84
C LEU A 62 -6.14 19.63 -9.56
N ASN A 63 -6.15 19.90 -10.86
CA ASN A 63 -7.35 19.92 -11.69
C ASN A 63 -7.87 18.52 -12.08
N LYS A 64 -7.19 17.45 -11.62
CA LYS A 64 -7.42 16.06 -12.04
C LYS A 64 -7.66 15.16 -10.84
N THR A 65 -8.42 14.08 -11.02
CA THR A 65 -8.64 13.12 -9.94
C THR A 65 -7.44 12.20 -9.75
N LYS A 66 -7.26 11.64 -8.54
CA LYS A 66 -6.19 10.65 -8.27
C LYS A 66 -6.27 9.45 -9.23
N ALA A 67 -7.47 9.01 -9.56
CA ALA A 67 -7.71 7.84 -10.40
C ALA A 67 -7.30 8.10 -11.86
N GLU A 68 -7.68 9.25 -12.42
CA GLU A 68 -7.26 9.66 -13.78
C GLU A 68 -5.75 9.78 -13.88
N LEU A 69 -5.13 10.46 -12.91
CA LEU A 69 -3.68 10.62 -12.88
C LEU A 69 -2.95 9.28 -12.76
N PHE A 70 -3.47 8.34 -11.96
CA PHE A 70 -2.87 7.03 -11.80
C PHE A 70 -3.03 6.15 -13.05
N ASP A 71 -4.20 6.14 -13.70
CA ASP A 71 -4.38 5.42 -14.99
C ASP A 71 -3.46 5.98 -16.07
N TRP A 72 -3.38 7.30 -16.16
CA TRP A 72 -2.50 7.98 -17.11
C TRP A 72 -1.03 7.64 -16.84
N ALA A 73 -0.61 7.68 -15.58
CA ALA A 73 0.76 7.34 -15.16
C ALA A 73 1.15 5.91 -15.54
N LEU A 74 0.25 4.95 -15.31
CA LEU A 74 0.46 3.55 -15.72
C LEU A 74 0.57 3.40 -17.24
N ARG A 75 -0.21 4.17 -18.01
CA ARG A 75 -0.21 4.12 -19.47
C ARG A 75 1.06 4.67 -20.10
N TYR A 76 1.60 5.76 -19.54
CA TYR A 76 2.75 6.46 -20.09
C TYR A 76 4.02 6.26 -19.26
N GLU A 77 4.02 5.28 -18.36
CA GLU A 77 5.18 4.88 -17.55
C GLU A 77 5.76 6.01 -16.69
N LEU A 78 4.96 7.02 -16.37
CA LEU A 78 5.35 8.08 -15.45
C LEU A 78 5.32 7.55 -14.02
N PHE A 79 6.38 7.82 -13.25
CA PHE A 79 6.45 7.46 -11.84
C PHE A 79 5.60 8.42 -10.97
N LEU A 80 4.29 8.32 -11.10
CA LEU A 80 3.31 9.10 -10.36
C LEU A 80 2.38 8.16 -9.59
N ALA A 81 2.35 8.30 -8.26
CA ALA A 81 1.56 7.44 -7.39
C ALA A 81 0.56 8.24 -6.53
N PRO A 82 -0.62 7.70 -6.24
CA PRO A 82 -1.54 8.32 -5.30
C PRO A 82 -1.03 8.20 -3.86
N VAL A 83 -1.02 9.32 -3.14
CA VAL A 83 -0.92 9.29 -1.66
C VAL A 83 -2.27 8.77 -1.17
N SER A 84 -2.26 7.50 -0.75
CA SER A 84 -3.45 6.72 -0.47
C SER A 84 -3.81 6.76 1.01
N ASP A 85 -5.08 7.00 1.33
CA ASP A 85 -5.61 6.77 2.67
C ASP A 85 -6.12 5.32 2.84
N ILE A 86 -6.67 4.98 4.01
CA ILE A 86 -7.16 3.61 4.27
C ILE A 86 -8.30 3.22 3.31
N ARG A 87 -9.16 4.17 2.91
CA ARG A 87 -10.27 3.90 1.97
C ARG A 87 -9.73 3.59 0.58
N ASP A 88 -8.74 4.36 0.13
CA ASP A 88 -8.02 4.14 -1.12
C ASP A 88 -7.38 2.74 -1.14
N VAL A 89 -6.72 2.34 -0.04
CA VAL A 89 -6.07 1.04 0.09
C VAL A 89 -7.08 -0.10 0.05
N VAL A 90 -8.17 -0.02 0.83
CA VAL A 90 -9.22 -1.06 0.86
C VAL A 90 -9.86 -1.24 -0.52
N ALA A 91 -10.08 -0.14 -1.26
CA ALA A 91 -10.67 -0.16 -2.60
C ALA A 91 -9.66 -0.49 -3.72
N ASN A 92 -8.38 -0.69 -3.41
CA ASN A 92 -7.32 -0.82 -4.41
C ASN A 92 -7.55 -2.05 -5.34
N PRO A 93 -7.64 -1.84 -6.67
CA PRO A 93 -7.89 -2.93 -7.61
C PRO A 93 -6.82 -4.01 -7.63
N GLN A 94 -5.56 -3.66 -7.39
CA GLN A 94 -4.43 -4.59 -7.37
C GLN A 94 -4.43 -5.46 -6.11
N LEU A 95 -4.84 -4.93 -4.95
CA LEU A 95 -5.01 -5.75 -3.75
C LEU A 95 -6.19 -6.71 -3.91
N ARG A 96 -7.27 -6.26 -4.56
CA ARG A 96 -8.43 -7.12 -4.86
C ARG A 96 -8.09 -8.23 -5.86
N SER A 97 -7.39 -7.92 -6.96
CA SER A 97 -6.97 -8.91 -7.96
C SER A 97 -6.02 -9.98 -7.39
N ARG A 98 -5.37 -9.66 -6.27
CA ARG A 98 -4.47 -10.54 -5.53
C ARG A 98 -5.13 -11.26 -4.37
N ASP A 99 -6.46 -11.21 -4.21
CA ASP A 99 -7.16 -11.83 -3.08
C ASP A 99 -6.54 -11.45 -1.72
N PHE A 100 -6.09 -10.19 -1.61
CA PHE A 100 -5.30 -9.77 -0.45
C PHE A 100 -6.15 -9.69 0.82
N TRP A 101 -7.44 -9.41 0.73
CA TRP A 101 -8.30 -9.23 1.89
C TRP A 101 -8.89 -10.56 2.35
N VAL A 102 -8.66 -10.91 3.63
CA VAL A 102 -9.14 -12.16 4.23
C VAL A 102 -10.25 -11.86 5.23
N ARG A 103 -11.39 -12.55 5.12
CA ARG A 103 -12.52 -12.40 6.07
C ARG A 103 -12.43 -13.49 7.12
N LEU A 104 -12.35 -13.12 8.40
CA LEU A 104 -12.28 -14.06 9.52
C LEU A 104 -13.49 -13.89 10.45
N PRO A 105 -14.18 -14.99 10.81
CA PRO A 105 -15.27 -14.94 11.77
C PRO A 105 -14.74 -14.67 13.19
N HIS A 106 -15.47 -13.83 13.92
CA HIS A 106 -15.31 -13.53 15.34
C HIS A 106 -16.62 -13.85 16.06
N PRO A 107 -16.86 -15.12 16.44
CA PRO A 107 -18.11 -15.53 17.09
C PRO A 107 -18.42 -14.76 18.38
N GLU A 108 -17.38 -14.36 19.13
CA GLU A 108 -17.50 -13.56 20.35
C GLU A 108 -17.99 -12.12 20.11
N LEU A 109 -17.89 -11.63 18.86
CA LEU A 109 -18.39 -10.33 18.44
C LEU A 109 -19.67 -10.43 17.60
N ASP A 110 -20.13 -11.65 17.29
CA ASP A 110 -21.19 -11.93 16.30
C ASP A 110 -20.93 -11.25 14.94
N ASP A 111 -19.66 -11.23 14.50
CA ASP A 111 -19.25 -10.53 13.29
C ASP A 111 -18.15 -11.28 12.51
N THR A 112 -17.87 -10.82 11.29
CA THR A 112 -16.75 -11.25 10.44
C THR A 112 -15.91 -10.04 10.05
N ILE A 113 -14.67 -10.01 10.55
CA ILE A 113 -13.75 -8.89 10.36
C ILE A 113 -12.85 -9.15 9.15
N THR A 114 -12.59 -8.10 8.36
CA THR A 114 -11.66 -8.14 7.22
C THR A 114 -10.23 -7.83 7.70
N TYR A 115 -9.32 -8.75 7.43
CA TYR A 115 -7.90 -8.65 7.74
C TYR A 115 -7.07 -8.41 6.47
N PRO A 116 -5.92 -7.71 6.57
CA PRO A 116 -4.90 -7.80 5.55
C PRO A 116 -4.39 -9.24 5.46
N GLY A 117 -4.28 -9.74 4.25
CA GLY A 117 -3.75 -11.05 3.97
C GLY A 117 -2.22 -11.10 4.03
N PRO A 118 -1.65 -12.26 3.71
CA PRO A 118 -0.20 -12.43 3.67
C PRO A 118 0.47 -11.46 2.70
N PHE A 119 1.63 -10.93 3.08
CA PHE A 119 2.42 -10.02 2.25
C PHE A 119 2.99 -10.69 0.99
N ALA A 120 3.10 -12.02 0.99
CA ALA A 120 3.62 -12.81 -0.12
C ALA A 120 2.72 -14.02 -0.43
N LYS A 121 2.62 -14.37 -1.71
CA LYS A 121 2.04 -15.62 -2.18
C LYS A 121 3.17 -16.60 -2.50
N LEU A 122 3.27 -17.67 -1.73
CA LEU A 122 4.27 -18.72 -1.89
C LEU A 122 3.61 -19.96 -2.49
N SER A 123 4.21 -20.54 -3.53
CA SER A 123 3.65 -21.69 -4.26
C SER A 123 3.71 -23.00 -3.46
N GLU A 124 4.79 -23.22 -2.72
CA GLU A 124 5.03 -24.47 -1.98
C GLU A 124 4.56 -24.39 -0.52
N THR A 125 4.71 -23.23 0.10
CA THR A 125 4.35 -22.98 1.51
C THR A 125 3.41 -21.79 1.66
N PRO A 126 2.17 -21.86 1.13
CA PRO A 126 1.25 -20.73 1.19
C PRO A 126 1.06 -20.21 2.62
N ALA A 127 1.43 -18.95 2.84
CA ALA A 127 1.08 -18.26 4.07
C ALA A 127 -0.45 -18.11 4.13
N THR A 128 -1.06 -18.48 5.26
CA THR A 128 -2.52 -18.46 5.43
C THR A 128 -2.89 -17.93 6.82
N LEU A 129 -3.88 -17.05 6.89
CA LEU A 129 -4.53 -16.73 8.15
C LEU A 129 -5.59 -17.80 8.43
N ARG A 130 -5.41 -18.60 9.48
CA ARG A 130 -6.26 -19.77 9.77
C ARG A 130 -7.43 -19.47 10.71
N ARG A 131 -7.22 -18.60 11.69
CA ARG A 131 -8.19 -18.25 12.72
C ARG A 131 -7.90 -16.84 13.25
N ARG A 132 -8.90 -16.25 13.90
CA ARG A 132 -8.72 -15.00 14.65
C ARG A 132 -7.68 -15.16 15.76
N ALA A 133 -7.22 -14.02 16.29
CA ALA A 133 -6.42 -14.03 17.51
C ALA A 133 -7.17 -14.73 18.65
N PRO A 134 -6.50 -15.55 19.49
CA PRO A 134 -7.16 -16.27 20.56
C PRO A 134 -7.65 -15.35 21.67
N LEU A 135 -8.71 -15.76 22.34
CA LEU A 135 -9.16 -15.17 23.60
C LEU A 135 -8.21 -15.56 24.72
N ILE A 136 -8.24 -14.78 25.79
CA ILE A 136 -7.46 -15.07 27.00
C ILE A 136 -7.85 -16.45 27.53
N GLY A 137 -6.88 -17.37 27.58
CA GLY A 137 -7.06 -18.73 28.08
C GLY A 137 -7.82 -19.69 27.15
N GLU A 138 -8.14 -19.30 25.91
CA GLU A 138 -8.91 -20.13 24.96
C GLU A 138 -8.31 -21.52 24.75
N HIS A 139 -6.98 -21.60 24.68
CA HIS A 139 -6.25 -22.84 24.44
C HIS A 139 -5.74 -23.52 25.73
N ASN A 140 -6.15 -23.06 26.93
CA ASN A 140 -5.73 -23.69 28.18
C ASN A 140 -6.07 -25.20 28.23
N PRO A 141 -7.28 -25.65 27.84
CA PRO A 141 -7.60 -27.08 27.84
C PRO A 141 -6.74 -27.88 26.84
N GLU A 142 -6.48 -27.32 25.66
CA GLU A 142 -5.68 -27.93 24.60
C GLU A 142 -4.22 -28.13 25.06
N VAL A 143 -3.61 -27.06 25.60
CA VAL A 143 -2.19 -27.09 26.00
C VAL A 143 -1.99 -27.82 27.33
N TYR A 144 -2.69 -27.43 28.40
CA TYR A 144 -2.46 -28.04 29.71
C TYR A 144 -3.00 -29.46 29.79
N GLY A 145 -4.22 -29.68 29.30
CA GLY A 145 -4.86 -31.00 29.35
C GLY A 145 -4.36 -31.95 28.27
N GLY A 146 -4.24 -31.45 27.03
CA GLY A 146 -3.81 -32.25 25.89
C GLY A 146 -2.30 -32.44 25.83
N GLU A 147 -1.54 -31.38 25.59
CA GLU A 147 -0.09 -31.49 25.34
C GLU A 147 0.71 -31.82 26.61
N LEU A 148 0.34 -31.23 27.76
CA LEU A 148 1.06 -31.42 29.03
C LEU A 148 0.44 -32.51 29.93
N GLY A 149 -0.71 -33.06 29.55
CA GLY A 149 -1.35 -34.18 30.25
C GLY A 149 -1.85 -33.86 31.66
N PHE A 150 -2.21 -32.61 31.96
CA PHE A 150 -2.76 -32.25 33.26
C PHE A 150 -4.18 -32.79 33.42
N SER A 151 -4.46 -33.35 34.60
CA SER A 151 -5.80 -33.80 34.93
C SER A 151 -6.77 -32.62 35.09
N VAL A 152 -8.06 -32.89 34.93
CA VAL A 152 -9.13 -31.89 35.09
C VAL A 152 -9.11 -31.29 36.50
N GLU A 153 -8.77 -32.09 37.52
CA GLU A 153 -8.65 -31.66 38.91
C GLU A 153 -7.50 -30.67 39.09
N ARG A 154 -6.35 -30.97 38.47
CA ARG A 154 -5.18 -30.08 38.49
C ARG A 154 -5.46 -28.77 37.79
N MET A 155 -6.07 -28.81 36.60
CA MET A 155 -6.46 -27.59 35.87
C MET A 155 -7.46 -26.75 36.68
N SER A 156 -8.43 -27.39 37.33
CA SER A 156 -9.40 -26.71 38.20
C SER A 156 -8.73 -26.04 39.40
N ALA A 157 -7.72 -26.69 40.00
CA ALA A 157 -6.94 -26.12 41.09
C ALA A 157 -6.14 -24.88 40.64
N LEU A 158 -5.51 -24.94 39.47
CA LEU A 158 -4.77 -23.81 38.89
C LEU A 158 -5.69 -22.62 38.61
N ARG A 159 -6.89 -22.87 38.05
CA ARG A 159 -7.89 -21.82 37.81
C ARG A 159 -8.36 -21.17 39.10
N ARG A 160 -8.65 -21.95 40.15
CA ARG A 160 -9.05 -21.40 41.47
C ARG A 160 -7.94 -20.58 42.13
N ALA A 161 -6.68 -20.93 41.86
CA ALA A 161 -5.52 -20.19 42.35
C ALA A 161 -5.19 -18.94 41.52
N GLY A 162 -5.92 -18.67 40.43
CA GLY A 162 -5.65 -17.53 39.54
C GLY A 162 -4.37 -17.68 38.70
N VAL A 163 -3.86 -18.91 38.55
CA VAL A 163 -2.66 -19.18 37.74
C VAL A 163 -3.00 -19.28 36.25
N ILE A 164 -4.20 -19.77 35.92
CA ILE A 164 -4.72 -19.93 34.55
C ILE A 164 -6.19 -19.52 34.43
#